data_AF-A0A377GH93-F1
#
_entry.id   AF-A0A377GH93-F1
#
_cell.length_a   1.000
_cell.length_b   1.000
_cell.length_c   1.000
_cell.angle_alpha   90.00
_cell.angle_beta   90.00
_cell.angle_gamma   90.00
#
_symmetry.space_group_name_H-M   'P 1'
#
loop_
_entity.id
_entity.type
_entity.pdbx_description
1 polymer ?
#
loop_
_entity_poly.entity_id
_entity_poly.type
_entity_poly.pdbx_seq_one_letter_code
_entity_poly.pdbx_strand_id
1 'polypeptide(L)'
;MHTDDSTSKKFPAEDFKKYLHLFLIDIIKLSSADNIQTFEEREAGYTHAMLNAYNYAFNDPLTDGLSPEIICGIHAQALAHQPNGHPGHLKNSPNFFTVGLAELRTPDGRIAQAINPNGSQQGFEEFLKFWFVDKQNPFHYIHFKPTKPSGQELFLYPFDSKRKKGLSVIFQQRQLLGVTSKTEDYSSNATGFNKLFASLLTNTEYKCFINILDNKLLPTSGNHLSIQKLMKKELKDLCNSYNEAVSKAGTNDEQILRIIVQHIKSFNQLHPFSDGNCRTFYILLNRLLAKHNLPLCLIIDPNRLEMLSTDEALEVVKKGQQDYLALMNNEIPSIVDTLNSTQLEIAVDPMELPAPPQAIDSFVAIIEENILSLKSNNDDQNSKIGTHIEPQFSFLHQLNSEQHHHERLMTKAKKLCGDNEHFMPLLNAIDKKDYSLALRKASSIVNLPLLKLILSYQEKLKIDVNIPSSNGYTALDWVMKSNSPKKDIEEATVMLRKFEALSSDEITSNLSITKANF
;
A
#
# COMPACT_ATOMS: atom_id res chain seq x y z
N MET A 1 16.62 27.40 -10.33
CA MET A 1 15.48 27.89 -11.15
C MET A 1 14.50 28.53 -10.19
N HIS A 2 14.12 29.78 -10.46
CA HIS A 2 13.13 30.52 -9.68
C HIS A 2 11.79 29.78 -9.72
N THR A 3 11.24 29.42 -8.56
CA THR A 3 9.84 29.03 -8.46
C THR A 3 9.03 30.30 -8.36
N ASP A 4 8.43 30.67 -9.49
CA ASP A 4 7.39 31.68 -9.57
C ASP A 4 6.17 31.15 -8.79
N ASP A 5 5.79 31.86 -7.73
CA ASP A 5 4.68 31.52 -6.81
C ASP A 5 3.32 31.98 -7.39
N SER A 6 3.27 32.24 -8.69
CA SER A 6 2.10 32.73 -9.39
C SER A 6 1.36 31.59 -10.08
N THR A 7 0.16 31.30 -9.57
CA THR A 7 -0.90 30.51 -10.22
C THR A 7 -0.74 28.99 -10.23
N SER A 8 -0.60 28.36 -9.06
CA SER A 8 -1.20 27.01 -8.94
C SER A 8 -2.73 27.19 -9.03
N LYS A 9 -3.28 27.13 -10.25
CA LYS A 9 -4.72 26.96 -10.45
C LYS A 9 -5.10 25.68 -9.70
N LYS A 10 -5.63 25.84 -8.48
CA LYS A 10 -6.24 24.72 -7.77
C LYS A 10 -7.35 24.21 -8.65
N PHE A 11 -7.22 22.98 -9.10
CA PHE A 11 -8.22 22.31 -9.90
C PHE A 11 -9.57 22.35 -9.15
N PRO A 12 -10.68 22.70 -9.80
CA PRO A 12 -11.99 22.62 -9.17
C PRO A 12 -12.18 21.19 -8.66
N ALA A 13 -12.46 21.03 -7.37
CA ALA A 13 -12.61 19.70 -6.77
C ALA A 13 -13.66 18.83 -7.48
N GLU A 14 -14.66 19.48 -8.11
CA GLU A 14 -15.70 18.81 -8.89
C GLU A 14 -15.20 18.16 -10.17
N ASP A 15 -14.23 18.77 -10.87
CA ASP A 15 -13.67 18.18 -12.08
C ASP A 15 -12.77 16.97 -11.75
N PHE A 16 -12.11 16.97 -10.58
CA PHE A 16 -11.23 15.85 -10.19
C PHE A 16 -12.04 14.59 -9.89
N LYS A 17 -13.20 14.75 -9.25
CA LYS A 17 -14.13 13.64 -8.97
C LYS A 17 -14.54 12.91 -10.24
N LYS A 18 -14.68 13.63 -11.36
CA LYS A 18 -15.02 13.03 -12.66
C LYS A 18 -14.00 11.99 -13.12
N TYR A 19 -12.72 12.19 -12.80
CA TYR A 19 -11.62 11.32 -13.26
C TYR A 19 -11.04 10.41 -12.17
N LEU A 20 -11.53 10.51 -10.93
CA LEU A 20 -11.05 9.71 -9.81
C LEU A 20 -11.07 8.20 -10.12
N HIS A 21 -12.09 7.74 -10.83
CA HIS A 21 -12.24 6.34 -11.23
C HIS A 21 -11.03 5.80 -12.02
N LEU A 22 -10.33 6.66 -12.80
CA LEU A 22 -9.16 6.28 -13.59
C LEU A 22 -7.97 5.87 -12.71
N PHE A 23 -7.93 6.27 -11.44
CA PHE A 23 -6.92 5.82 -10.48
C PHE A 23 -7.26 4.46 -9.83
N LEU A 24 -8.53 4.05 -9.92
CA LEU A 24 -9.02 2.88 -9.17
C LEU A 24 -9.08 1.62 -10.04
N ILE A 25 -9.17 1.79 -11.37
CA ILE A 25 -9.40 0.70 -12.31
C ILE A 25 -8.24 0.55 -13.28
N ASP A 26 -8.05 -0.68 -13.77
CA ASP A 26 -7.15 -0.96 -14.88
C ASP A 26 -7.76 -0.31 -16.14
N ILE A 27 -7.19 0.81 -16.59
CA ILE A 27 -7.74 1.59 -17.70
C ILE A 27 -7.77 0.76 -18.99
N ILE A 28 -6.83 -0.18 -19.18
CA ILE A 28 -6.85 -1.13 -20.30
C ILE A 28 -8.12 -2.02 -20.33
N LYS A 29 -8.79 -2.18 -19.18
CA LYS A 29 -10.04 -2.92 -19.07
C LYS A 29 -11.26 -2.06 -19.37
N LEU A 30 -11.13 -0.73 -19.49
CA LEU A 30 -12.23 0.17 -19.88
C LEU A 30 -12.61 0.06 -21.36
N SER A 31 -12.79 -1.16 -21.85
CA SER A 31 -13.45 -1.42 -23.12
C SER A 31 -14.93 -1.04 -23.04
N SER A 32 -15.63 -0.95 -24.17
CA SER A 32 -16.99 -0.40 -24.28
C SER A 32 -18.07 -1.14 -23.47
N ALA A 33 -17.74 -2.27 -22.83
CA ALA A 33 -18.62 -3.04 -21.94
C ALA A 33 -18.22 -3.00 -20.45
N ASP A 34 -17.00 -2.55 -20.14
CA ASP A 34 -16.44 -2.57 -18.79
C ASP A 34 -16.29 -1.13 -18.30
N ASN A 35 -17.22 -0.69 -17.45
CA ASN A 35 -17.13 0.59 -16.77
C ASN A 35 -16.87 0.37 -15.26
N ILE A 36 -16.83 1.45 -14.48
CA ILE A 36 -16.64 1.34 -13.02
C ILE A 36 -17.74 0.49 -12.36
N GLN A 37 -18.97 0.55 -12.88
CA GLN A 37 -20.08 -0.27 -12.41
C GLN A 37 -19.83 -1.75 -12.68
N THR A 38 -19.28 -2.13 -13.85
CA THR A 38 -18.90 -3.53 -14.13
C THR A 38 -17.83 -4.05 -13.17
N PHE A 39 -16.85 -3.20 -12.80
CA PHE A 39 -15.86 -3.55 -11.78
C PHE A 39 -16.51 -3.76 -10.40
N GLU A 40 -17.42 -2.86 -10.01
CA GLU A 40 -18.15 -2.94 -8.75
C GLU A 40 -19.09 -4.15 -8.70
N GLU A 41 -19.73 -4.51 -9.83
CA GLU A 41 -20.56 -5.72 -9.94
C GLU A 41 -19.73 -7.00 -9.83
N ARG A 42 -18.51 -7.00 -10.40
CA ARG A 42 -17.58 -8.14 -10.30
C ARG A 42 -16.99 -8.31 -8.90
N GLU A 43 -16.67 -7.19 -8.25
CA GLU A 43 -16.06 -7.15 -6.93
C GLU A 43 -16.77 -6.10 -6.06
N ALA A 44 -17.94 -6.44 -5.52
CA ALA A 44 -18.73 -5.52 -4.69
C ALA A 44 -17.90 -4.92 -3.54
N GLY A 45 -17.89 -3.59 -3.43
CA GLY A 45 -17.10 -2.82 -2.49
C GLY A 45 -15.71 -2.41 -3.00
N TYR A 46 -15.31 -2.82 -4.20
CA TYR A 46 -13.97 -2.57 -4.75
C TYR A 46 -13.63 -1.08 -4.81
N THR A 47 -14.53 -0.27 -5.38
CA THR A 47 -14.27 1.17 -5.57
C THR A 47 -14.07 1.88 -4.22
N HIS A 48 -14.90 1.51 -3.24
CA HIS A 48 -14.81 2.04 -1.89
C HIS A 48 -13.50 1.64 -1.19
N ALA A 49 -13.11 0.37 -1.30
CA ALA A 49 -11.86 -0.15 -0.74
C ALA A 49 -10.62 0.55 -1.34
N MET A 50 -10.58 0.71 -2.67
CA MET A 50 -9.49 1.42 -3.36
C MET A 50 -9.40 2.89 -2.94
N LEU A 51 -10.53 3.59 -2.84
CA LEU A 51 -10.56 4.98 -2.38
C LEU A 51 -10.04 5.11 -0.93
N ASN A 52 -10.47 4.22 -0.04
CA ASN A 52 -9.99 4.18 1.35
C ASN A 52 -8.48 3.91 1.41
N ALA A 53 -7.95 3.08 0.52
CA ALA A 53 -6.52 2.82 0.43
C ALA A 53 -5.71 4.04 -0.02
N TYR A 54 -6.21 4.82 -1.00
CA TYR A 54 -5.63 6.12 -1.35
C TYR A 54 -5.68 7.09 -0.16
N ASN A 55 -6.83 7.23 0.51
CA ASN A 55 -6.96 8.08 1.68
C ASN A 55 -5.98 7.67 2.79
N TYR A 56 -5.86 6.38 3.07
CA TYR A 56 -4.90 5.85 4.04
C TYR A 56 -3.46 6.19 3.65
N ALA A 57 -3.07 5.94 2.39
CA ALA A 57 -1.73 6.22 1.90
C ALA A 57 -1.37 7.71 2.04
N PHE A 58 -2.27 8.60 1.62
CA PHE A 58 -2.04 10.05 1.57
C PHE A 58 -2.13 10.74 2.95
N ASN A 59 -2.87 10.16 3.89
CA ASN A 59 -2.93 10.65 5.27
C ASN A 59 -1.72 10.22 6.12
N ASP A 60 -0.97 9.19 5.71
CA ASP A 60 0.29 8.86 6.38
C ASP A 60 1.36 9.91 6.02
N PRO A 61 1.97 10.61 6.99
CA PRO A 61 2.89 11.70 6.70
C PRO A 61 4.25 11.21 6.18
N LEU A 62 4.54 9.90 6.25
CA LEU A 62 5.81 9.29 5.85
C LEU A 62 7.05 9.98 6.47
N THR A 63 6.90 10.53 7.68
CA THR A 63 7.94 11.34 8.36
C THR A 63 9.20 10.55 8.69
N ASP A 64 9.05 9.25 8.90
CA ASP A 64 10.16 8.36 9.27
C ASP A 64 10.61 7.48 8.08
N GLY A 65 10.22 7.87 6.85
CA GLY A 65 10.51 7.11 5.63
C GLY A 65 9.42 6.11 5.26
N LEU A 66 9.67 5.34 4.20
CA LEU A 66 8.84 4.21 3.80
C LEU A 66 9.07 3.03 4.75
N SER A 67 8.01 2.33 5.13
CA SER A 67 8.09 1.16 6.01
C SER A 67 7.16 0.02 5.56
N PRO A 68 7.39 -1.22 6.03
CA PRO A 68 6.45 -2.32 5.79
C PRO A 68 5.04 -2.04 6.31
N GLU A 69 4.89 -1.28 7.40
CA GLU A 69 3.61 -1.02 8.04
C GLU A 69 2.67 -0.18 7.15
N ILE A 70 3.18 0.86 6.48
CA ILE A 70 2.36 1.62 5.54
C ILE A 70 1.95 0.76 4.35
N ILE A 71 2.86 -0.09 3.83
CA ILE A 71 2.57 -1.00 2.71
C ILE A 71 1.46 -2.00 3.08
N CYS A 72 1.59 -2.65 4.23
CA CYS A 72 0.56 -3.56 4.74
C CYS A 72 -0.76 -2.83 5.01
N GLY A 73 -0.72 -1.59 5.51
CA GLY A 73 -1.92 -0.78 5.73
C GLY A 73 -2.63 -0.41 4.43
N ILE A 74 -1.90 -0.01 3.39
CA ILE A 74 -2.47 0.25 2.06
C ILE A 74 -3.14 -1.02 1.52
N HIS A 75 -2.45 -2.17 1.60
CA HIS A 75 -3.01 -3.46 1.18
C HIS A 75 -4.26 -3.83 1.98
N ALA A 76 -4.28 -3.61 3.30
CA ALA A 76 -5.43 -3.88 4.15
C ALA A 76 -6.67 -3.11 3.71
N GLN A 77 -6.51 -1.85 3.33
CA GLN A 77 -7.61 -1.02 2.85
C GLN A 77 -8.02 -1.41 1.43
N ALA A 78 -7.05 -1.64 0.54
CA ALA A 78 -7.34 -1.94 -0.87
C ALA A 78 -8.08 -3.26 -1.05
N LEU A 79 -7.92 -4.21 -0.11
CA LEU A 79 -8.54 -5.53 -0.13
C LEU A 79 -9.66 -5.66 0.92
N ALA A 80 -10.12 -4.55 1.51
CA ALA A 80 -11.16 -4.57 2.55
C ALA A 80 -12.49 -5.19 2.08
N HIS A 81 -12.77 -5.14 0.76
CA HIS A 81 -13.93 -5.78 0.14
C HIS A 81 -13.80 -7.31 0.01
N GLN A 82 -12.61 -7.87 0.25
CA GLN A 82 -12.30 -9.30 0.16
C GLN A 82 -11.73 -9.83 1.49
N PRO A 83 -12.57 -10.05 2.53
CA PRO A 83 -12.08 -10.44 3.86
C PRO A 83 -11.34 -11.78 3.86
N ASN A 84 -11.68 -12.70 2.95
CA ASN A 84 -11.00 -13.99 2.79
C ASN A 84 -9.59 -13.85 2.16
N GLY A 85 -9.25 -12.69 1.59
CA GLY A 85 -7.94 -12.40 1.00
C GLY A 85 -6.84 -12.10 2.03
N HIS A 86 -7.15 -12.16 3.32
CA HIS A 86 -6.27 -11.75 4.43
C HIS A 86 -5.67 -10.34 4.26
N PRO A 87 -6.51 -9.28 4.19
CA PRO A 87 -6.05 -7.92 3.95
C PRO A 87 -4.97 -7.47 4.94
N GLY A 88 -3.90 -6.88 4.43
CA GLY A 88 -2.73 -6.43 5.21
C GLY A 88 -1.79 -7.52 5.73
N HIS A 89 -2.06 -8.81 5.49
CA HIS A 89 -1.20 -9.89 5.95
C HIS A 89 -0.22 -10.35 4.86
N LEU A 90 1.06 -10.42 5.21
CA LEU A 90 2.08 -11.03 4.35
C LEU A 90 1.79 -12.52 4.16
N LYS A 91 1.99 -13.00 2.93
CA LYS A 91 1.72 -14.38 2.57
C LYS A 91 2.60 -15.36 3.33
N ASN A 92 2.02 -16.52 3.59
CA ASN A 92 2.63 -17.67 4.26
C ASN A 92 2.86 -18.83 3.26
N SER A 93 2.20 -18.81 2.11
CA SER A 93 2.32 -19.82 1.07
C SER A 93 3.10 -19.30 -0.15
N PRO A 94 3.63 -20.22 -0.99
CA PRO A 94 4.08 -19.87 -2.33
C PRO A 94 2.95 -19.20 -3.12
N ASN A 95 3.29 -18.17 -3.88
CA ASN A 95 2.37 -17.51 -4.80
C ASN A 95 3.14 -17.14 -6.07
N PHE A 96 2.46 -17.17 -7.20
CA PHE A 96 3.05 -16.90 -8.50
C PHE A 96 2.40 -15.71 -9.18
N PHE A 97 3.19 -15.04 -10.02
CA PHE A 97 2.67 -14.10 -11.01
C PHE A 97 3.08 -14.55 -12.41
N THR A 98 2.28 -14.19 -13.40
CA THR A 98 2.52 -14.56 -14.80
C THR A 98 3.34 -13.50 -15.51
N VAL A 99 4.21 -13.94 -16.41
CA VAL A 99 4.99 -13.05 -17.28
C VAL A 99 4.72 -13.35 -18.74
N GLY A 100 4.42 -12.31 -19.52
CA GLY A 100 4.32 -12.35 -20.98
C GLY A 100 5.19 -11.26 -21.61
N LEU A 101 6.09 -11.64 -22.52
CA LEU A 101 7.04 -10.69 -23.15
C LEU A 101 6.60 -10.14 -24.50
N ALA A 102 5.58 -10.73 -25.13
CA ALA A 102 5.16 -10.32 -26.45
C ALA A 102 3.64 -10.25 -26.53
N GLU A 103 3.14 -9.17 -27.14
CA GLU A 103 1.91 -9.26 -27.92
C GLU A 103 2.19 -10.28 -29.01
N LEU A 104 1.64 -11.47 -28.86
CA LEU A 104 1.65 -12.42 -29.96
C LEU A 104 0.80 -11.83 -31.06
N ARG A 105 1.43 -11.41 -32.16
CA ARG A 105 0.71 -10.99 -33.36
C ARG A 105 0.68 -12.15 -34.34
N THR A 106 -0.50 -12.47 -34.84
CA THR A 106 -0.69 -13.37 -35.98
C THR A 106 0.07 -12.79 -37.18
N PRO A 107 0.38 -13.62 -38.21
CA PRO A 107 1.03 -13.14 -39.43
C PRO A 107 0.31 -11.96 -40.14
N ASP A 108 -1.00 -11.81 -39.92
CA ASP A 108 -1.82 -10.69 -40.41
C ASP A 108 -1.93 -9.51 -39.41
N GLY A 109 -1.12 -9.51 -38.34
CA GLY A 109 -0.97 -8.38 -37.41
C GLY A 109 -1.96 -8.32 -36.24
N ARG A 110 -2.92 -9.27 -36.16
CA ARG A 110 -3.90 -9.35 -35.06
C ARG A 110 -3.28 -9.94 -33.81
N ILE A 111 -3.71 -9.57 -32.62
CA ILE A 111 -3.18 -10.15 -31.38
C ILE A 111 -3.72 -11.59 -31.24
N ALA A 112 -2.86 -12.59 -31.42
CA ALA A 112 -3.14 -14.03 -31.47
C ALA A 112 -3.50 -14.64 -30.11
N GLN A 113 -3.14 -13.98 -29.00
CA GLN A 113 -3.48 -14.43 -27.65
C GLN A 113 -3.49 -13.27 -26.67
N ALA A 114 -4.51 -13.23 -25.80
CA ALA A 114 -4.64 -12.33 -24.68
C ALA A 114 -3.69 -12.69 -23.51
N ILE A 115 -2.43 -13.01 -23.81
CA ILE A 115 -1.39 -12.95 -22.77
C ILE A 115 -1.05 -11.48 -22.67
N ASN A 116 -1.57 -10.82 -21.63
CA ASN A 116 -1.35 -9.41 -21.41
C ASN A 116 0.17 -9.17 -21.31
N PRO A 117 0.82 -8.53 -22.30
CA PRO A 117 2.27 -8.38 -22.37
C PRO A 117 2.75 -7.45 -21.26
N ASN A 118 3.11 -8.04 -20.13
CA ASN A 118 3.45 -7.31 -18.91
C ASN A 118 4.96 -7.21 -18.65
N GLY A 119 5.81 -7.65 -19.59
CA GLY A 119 7.25 -7.49 -19.49
C GLY A 119 7.98 -7.27 -20.80
N SER A 120 9.28 -7.03 -20.70
CA SER A 120 10.22 -6.93 -21.82
C SER A 120 11.43 -7.86 -21.61
N GLN A 121 12.22 -8.06 -22.67
CA GLN A 121 13.47 -8.83 -22.54
C GLN A 121 14.43 -8.16 -21.53
N GLN A 122 14.64 -6.85 -21.65
CA GLN A 122 15.54 -6.11 -20.77
C GLN A 122 15.03 -6.10 -19.31
N GLY A 123 13.72 -5.99 -19.10
CA GLY A 123 13.11 -6.06 -17.78
C GLY A 123 13.30 -7.42 -17.11
N PHE A 124 13.21 -8.49 -17.88
CA PHE A 124 13.52 -9.81 -17.38
C PHE A 124 15.01 -9.98 -17.05
N GLU A 125 15.92 -9.47 -17.89
CA GLU A 125 17.36 -9.49 -17.61
C GLU A 125 17.69 -8.74 -16.31
N GLU A 126 17.04 -7.59 -16.06
CA GLU A 126 17.12 -6.88 -14.78
C GLU A 126 16.58 -7.72 -13.62
N PHE A 127 15.43 -8.37 -13.78
CA PHE A 127 14.85 -9.26 -12.77
C PHE A 127 15.83 -10.37 -12.37
N LEU A 128 16.41 -11.07 -13.34
CA LEU A 128 17.40 -12.12 -13.09
C LEU A 128 18.64 -11.57 -12.41
N LYS A 129 19.18 -10.46 -12.90
CA LYS A 129 20.34 -9.82 -12.28
C LYS A 129 20.06 -9.50 -10.82
N PHE A 130 18.95 -8.85 -10.52
CA PHE A 130 18.61 -8.46 -9.16
C PHE A 130 18.32 -9.67 -8.26
N TRP A 131 17.36 -10.51 -8.63
CA TRP A 131 16.85 -11.57 -7.75
C TRP A 131 17.66 -12.86 -7.75
N PHE A 132 18.40 -13.18 -8.82
CA PHE A 132 19.13 -14.44 -8.94
C PHE A 132 20.65 -14.25 -8.79
N VAL A 133 21.20 -13.09 -9.16
CA VAL A 133 22.66 -12.86 -9.17
C VAL A 133 23.11 -11.98 -8.00
N ASP A 134 22.46 -10.84 -7.79
CA ASP A 134 22.89 -9.84 -6.82
C ASP A 134 22.38 -10.15 -5.40
N LYS A 135 21.21 -10.79 -5.26
CA LYS A 135 20.68 -11.24 -3.97
C LYS A 135 21.48 -12.41 -3.40
N GLN A 136 21.92 -12.26 -2.15
CA GLN A 136 22.70 -13.29 -1.45
C GLN A 136 21.91 -14.58 -1.21
N ASN A 137 20.62 -14.48 -0.94
CA ASN A 137 19.73 -15.62 -0.68
C ASN A 137 18.55 -15.55 -1.67
N PRO A 138 18.76 -15.97 -2.92
CA PRO A 138 17.73 -15.88 -3.94
C PRO A 138 16.61 -16.89 -3.64
N PHE A 139 15.37 -16.41 -3.65
CA PHE A 139 14.20 -17.20 -3.24
C PHE A 139 13.10 -17.26 -4.31
N HIS A 140 13.34 -16.66 -5.47
CA HIS A 140 12.47 -16.81 -6.62
C HIS A 140 12.84 -18.06 -7.42
N TYR A 141 11.88 -18.60 -8.17
CA TYR A 141 12.13 -19.51 -9.27
C TYR A 141 11.19 -19.18 -10.42
N ILE A 142 11.57 -19.57 -11.63
CA ILE A 142 10.76 -19.38 -12.83
C ILE A 142 10.25 -20.75 -13.28
N HIS A 143 8.98 -20.83 -13.66
CA HIS A 143 8.34 -22.04 -14.16
C HIS A 143 7.72 -21.74 -15.52
N PHE A 144 8.23 -22.40 -16.55
CA PHE A 144 7.62 -22.45 -17.87
C PHE A 144 6.73 -23.67 -17.96
N LYS A 145 5.41 -23.43 -17.92
CA LYS A 145 4.40 -24.47 -18.05
C LYS A 145 3.90 -24.54 -19.49
N PRO A 146 3.87 -25.73 -20.11
CA PRO A 146 3.34 -25.87 -21.45
C PRO A 146 1.83 -25.59 -21.48
N THR A 147 1.33 -25.00 -22.56
CA THR A 147 -0.10 -24.74 -22.79
C THR A 147 -0.85 -26.03 -23.13
N LYS A 148 -0.14 -27.02 -23.71
CA LYS A 148 -0.66 -28.37 -24.00
C LYS A 148 -0.25 -29.33 -22.87
N PRO A 149 -1.14 -30.25 -22.43
CA PRO A 149 -0.85 -31.20 -21.34
C PRO A 149 0.35 -32.13 -21.57
N SER A 150 0.73 -32.37 -22.82
CA SER A 150 1.82 -33.28 -23.20
C SER A 150 3.22 -32.63 -23.21
N GLY A 151 3.33 -31.34 -22.91
CA GLY A 151 4.61 -30.63 -22.93
C GLY A 151 5.49 -30.93 -21.71
N GLN A 152 6.77 -30.59 -21.82
CA GLN A 152 7.73 -30.64 -20.71
C GLN A 152 7.58 -29.38 -19.86
N GLU A 153 7.59 -29.47 -18.52
CA GLU A 153 7.67 -28.29 -17.65
C GLU A 153 9.15 -27.92 -17.47
N LEU A 154 9.48 -26.63 -17.48
CA LEU A 154 10.84 -26.18 -17.21
C LEU A 154 10.85 -25.31 -15.97
N PHE A 155 11.76 -25.59 -15.05
CA PHE A 155 11.95 -24.83 -13.83
C PHE A 155 13.36 -24.24 -13.80
N LEU A 156 13.47 -22.95 -13.57
CA LEU A 156 14.76 -22.26 -13.44
C LEU A 156 14.90 -21.84 -11.99
N TYR A 157 15.95 -22.33 -11.36
CA TYR A 157 16.27 -22.04 -9.97
C TYR A 157 17.54 -21.20 -9.90
N PRO A 158 17.59 -20.23 -8.98
CA PRO A 158 18.83 -19.58 -8.64
C PRO A 158 19.72 -20.61 -7.92
N PHE A 159 20.97 -20.72 -8.36
CA PHE A 159 21.91 -21.68 -7.79
C PHE A 159 22.70 -21.00 -6.66
N ASP A 160 22.58 -21.52 -5.45
CA ASP A 160 23.60 -21.37 -4.42
C ASP A 160 24.05 -22.75 -3.98
N SER A 161 25.35 -22.98 -3.94
CA SER A 161 25.88 -24.15 -3.27
C SER A 161 27.25 -23.88 -2.67
N LYS A 162 27.52 -22.66 -2.18
CA LYS A 162 28.86 -22.28 -1.68
C LYS A 162 30.01 -22.41 -2.72
N ARG A 163 29.77 -22.79 -4.01
CA ARG A 163 30.79 -23.24 -4.99
C ARG A 163 30.56 -22.80 -6.46
N LYS A 164 30.61 -21.48 -6.70
CA LYS A 164 30.50 -20.77 -8.01
C LYS A 164 29.07 -20.35 -8.39
N LYS A 165 28.87 -19.02 -8.45
CA LYS A 165 27.63 -18.32 -8.82
C LYS A 165 27.15 -18.76 -10.21
N GLY A 166 25.84 -18.96 -10.40
CA GLY A 166 25.27 -19.35 -11.68
C GLY A 166 23.74 -19.57 -11.64
N LEU A 167 23.20 -20.07 -12.75
CA LEU A 167 21.80 -20.45 -12.93
C LEU A 167 21.73 -21.95 -13.21
N SER A 168 20.82 -22.67 -12.54
CA SER A 168 20.53 -24.08 -12.85
C SER A 168 19.14 -24.19 -13.45
N VAL A 169 19.06 -24.87 -14.59
CA VAL A 169 17.80 -25.17 -15.26
C VAL A 169 17.46 -26.63 -15.01
N ILE A 170 16.31 -26.88 -14.39
CA ILE A 170 15.77 -28.21 -14.17
C ILE A 170 14.64 -28.43 -15.17
N PHE A 171 14.88 -29.34 -16.11
CA PHE A 171 13.88 -29.82 -17.05
C PHE A 171 13.09 -30.94 -16.39
N GLN A 172 11.77 -30.81 -16.28
CA GLN A 172 10.90 -31.83 -15.71
C GLN A 172 9.88 -32.31 -16.74
N GLN A 173 9.86 -33.61 -17.02
CA GLN A 173 8.84 -34.20 -17.88
C GLN A 173 7.91 -35.07 -17.04
N ARG A 174 6.62 -34.74 -17.06
CA ARG A 174 5.59 -35.59 -16.45
C ARG A 174 5.25 -36.72 -17.41
N GLN A 175 5.36 -37.95 -16.94
CA GLN A 175 4.96 -39.16 -17.63
C GLN A 175 3.83 -39.85 -16.85
N LEU A 176 3.12 -40.78 -17.48
CA LEU A 176 2.00 -41.50 -16.83
C LEU A 176 2.41 -42.19 -15.52
N LEU A 177 3.68 -42.59 -15.40
CA LEU A 177 4.23 -43.36 -14.27
C LEU A 177 5.17 -42.55 -13.36
N GLY A 178 5.29 -41.23 -13.52
CA GLY A 178 6.14 -40.41 -12.65
C GLY A 178 6.67 -39.13 -13.29
N VAL A 179 7.63 -38.49 -12.62
CA VAL A 179 8.32 -37.28 -13.11
C VAL A 179 9.78 -37.62 -13.34
N THR A 180 10.27 -37.39 -14.56
CA THR A 180 11.72 -37.43 -14.85
C THR A 180 12.27 -36.03 -14.80
N SER A 181 13.47 -35.85 -14.22
CA SER A 181 14.15 -34.56 -14.15
C SER A 181 15.56 -34.64 -14.69
N LYS A 182 15.97 -33.60 -15.43
CA LYS A 182 17.35 -33.39 -15.89
C LYS A 182 17.78 -31.99 -15.48
N THR A 183 18.91 -31.88 -14.78
CA THR A 183 19.48 -30.59 -14.39
C THR A 183 20.62 -30.22 -15.33
N GLU A 184 20.63 -28.99 -15.81
CA GLU A 184 21.72 -28.39 -16.58
C GLU A 184 22.19 -27.11 -15.90
N ASP A 185 23.50 -26.99 -15.70
CA ASP A 185 24.12 -25.81 -15.09
C ASP A 185 24.61 -24.83 -16.17
N TYR A 186 24.19 -23.57 -16.07
CA TYR A 186 24.51 -22.50 -17.02
C TYR A 186 25.56 -21.51 -16.48
N SER A 187 26.29 -21.89 -15.41
CA SER A 187 27.21 -21.02 -14.65
C SER A 187 28.37 -20.38 -15.44
N SER A 188 28.58 -20.74 -16.71
CA SER A 188 29.70 -20.25 -17.54
C SER A 188 29.31 -19.70 -18.92
N ASN A 189 28.04 -19.74 -19.34
CA ASN A 189 27.63 -19.33 -20.69
C ASN A 189 26.38 -18.44 -20.69
N ALA A 190 26.55 -17.18 -20.29
CA ALA A 190 25.50 -16.16 -20.32
C ALA A 190 24.81 -16.06 -21.69
N THR A 191 25.58 -16.23 -22.78
CA THR A 191 25.04 -16.22 -24.16
C THR A 191 24.12 -17.41 -24.42
N GLY A 192 24.48 -18.61 -23.96
CA GLY A 192 23.66 -19.82 -24.08
C GLY A 192 22.37 -19.73 -23.28
N PHE A 193 22.47 -19.21 -22.05
CA PHE A 193 21.30 -18.95 -21.21
C PHE A 193 20.37 -17.92 -21.86
N ASN A 194 20.88 -16.77 -22.30
CA ASN A 194 20.06 -15.73 -22.93
C ASN A 194 19.36 -16.23 -24.20
N LYS A 195 20.01 -17.09 -25.00
CA LYS A 195 19.38 -17.70 -26.20
C LYS A 195 18.28 -18.69 -25.86
N LEU A 196 18.52 -19.63 -24.95
CA LEU A 196 17.49 -20.54 -24.46
C LEU A 196 16.31 -19.75 -23.89
N PHE A 197 16.64 -18.72 -23.13
CA PHE A 197 15.69 -17.88 -22.45
C PHE A 197 14.82 -17.05 -23.40
N ALA A 198 15.42 -16.33 -24.34
CA ALA A 198 14.69 -15.60 -25.40
C ALA A 198 13.80 -16.53 -26.23
N SER A 199 14.27 -17.75 -26.51
CA SER A 199 13.48 -18.79 -27.18
C SER A 199 12.25 -19.20 -26.34
N LEU A 200 12.40 -19.45 -25.05
CA LEU A 200 11.29 -19.86 -24.18
C LEU A 200 10.22 -18.78 -24.02
N LEU A 201 10.62 -17.51 -23.95
CA LEU A 201 9.68 -16.40 -23.76
C LEU A 201 8.91 -16.02 -25.02
N THR A 202 9.51 -16.26 -26.19
CA THR A 202 8.85 -16.07 -27.49
C THR A 202 8.04 -17.29 -27.89
N ASN A 203 8.16 -18.40 -27.16
CA ASN A 203 7.43 -19.62 -27.44
C ASN A 203 6.01 -19.58 -26.85
N THR A 204 5.02 -19.42 -27.73
CA THR A 204 3.58 -19.44 -27.41
C THR A 204 3.08 -20.73 -26.77
N GLU A 205 3.86 -21.82 -26.87
CA GLU A 205 3.52 -23.08 -26.24
C GLU A 205 3.77 -23.08 -24.73
N TYR A 206 4.34 -22.01 -24.16
CA TYR A 206 4.64 -21.92 -22.73
C TYR A 206 4.02 -20.69 -22.08
N LYS A 207 3.58 -20.86 -20.82
CA LYS A 207 3.27 -19.78 -19.89
C LYS A 207 4.40 -19.67 -18.88
N CYS A 208 4.92 -18.46 -18.70
CA CYS A 208 5.96 -18.18 -17.72
C CYS A 208 5.32 -17.73 -16.40
N PHE A 209 5.70 -18.39 -15.32
CA PHE A 209 5.29 -18.07 -13.96
C PHE A 209 6.55 -17.79 -13.13
N ILE A 210 6.55 -16.70 -12.37
CA ILE A 210 7.57 -16.43 -11.36
C ILE A 210 6.95 -16.69 -10.01
N ASN A 211 7.62 -17.47 -9.18
CA ASN A 211 7.10 -17.91 -7.89
C ASN A 211 8.19 -17.82 -6.82
N ILE A 212 7.77 -17.85 -5.56
CA ILE A 212 8.65 -17.90 -4.39
C ILE A 212 8.81 -19.35 -3.98
N LEU A 213 10.06 -19.77 -3.81
CA LEU A 213 10.41 -21.11 -3.35
C LEU A 213 9.74 -21.41 -2.02
N ASP A 214 9.06 -22.55 -1.95
CA ASP A 214 8.75 -23.15 -0.67
C ASP A 214 10.08 -23.46 0.03
N ASN A 215 10.23 -23.03 1.28
CA ASN A 215 11.42 -23.30 2.08
C ASN A 215 11.74 -24.80 2.19
N LYS A 216 10.75 -25.69 1.98
CA LYS A 216 10.97 -27.14 1.90
C LYS A 216 11.85 -27.58 0.72
N LEU A 217 11.94 -26.76 -0.33
CA LEU A 217 12.78 -27.02 -1.50
C LEU A 217 14.19 -26.42 -1.38
N LEU A 218 14.44 -25.62 -0.33
CA LEU A 218 15.78 -25.10 -0.04
C LEU A 218 16.57 -26.15 0.76
N PRO A 219 17.88 -26.33 0.47
CA PRO A 219 18.70 -27.36 1.12
C PRO A 219 18.67 -27.25 2.64
N THR A 220 18.46 -28.39 3.29
CA THR A 220 18.12 -28.65 4.71
C THR A 220 19.13 -28.16 5.78
N SER A 221 20.14 -27.37 5.42
CA SER A 221 21.26 -27.02 6.32
C SER A 221 21.13 -25.66 7.02
N GLY A 222 19.97 -25.01 7.03
CA GLY A 222 19.78 -23.71 7.68
C GLY A 222 18.43 -23.61 8.38
N ASN A 223 18.33 -22.78 9.42
CA ASN A 223 17.07 -22.42 10.07
C ASN A 223 16.06 -21.98 9.01
N HIS A 224 15.11 -22.85 8.65
CA HIS A 224 14.07 -22.51 7.68
C HIS A 224 13.21 -21.39 8.26
N LEU A 225 13.36 -20.17 7.75
CA LEU A 225 12.38 -19.12 8.00
C LEU A 225 11.06 -19.56 7.37
N SER A 226 9.92 -19.26 7.98
CA SER A 226 8.65 -19.37 7.25
C SER A 226 8.65 -18.37 6.08
N ILE A 227 7.90 -18.64 5.02
CA ILE A 227 7.75 -17.70 3.88
C ILE A 227 7.35 -16.32 4.41
N GLN A 228 6.46 -16.25 5.40
CA GLN A 228 6.05 -14.99 6.02
C GLN A 228 7.23 -14.24 6.67
N LYS A 229 8.12 -14.94 7.40
CA LYS A 229 9.32 -14.32 7.98
C LYS A 229 10.28 -13.81 6.91
N LEU A 230 10.43 -14.57 5.82
CA LEU A 230 11.23 -14.15 4.66
C LEU A 230 10.62 -12.90 4.00
N MET A 231 9.31 -12.88 3.73
CA MET A 231 8.60 -11.72 3.16
C MET A 231 8.77 -10.49 4.04
N LYS A 232 8.62 -10.64 5.35
CA LYS A 232 8.81 -9.53 6.31
C LYS A 232 10.23 -8.97 6.24
N LYS A 233 11.24 -9.84 6.19
CA LYS A 233 12.63 -9.44 6.07
C LYS A 233 12.89 -8.71 4.75
N GLU A 234 12.54 -9.31 3.62
CA GLU A 234 12.84 -8.75 2.30
C GLU A 234 12.07 -7.46 2.02
N LEU A 235 10.81 -7.35 2.46
CA LEU A 235 10.04 -6.11 2.36
C LEU A 235 10.72 -5.00 3.17
N LYS A 236 11.16 -5.29 4.40
CA LYS A 236 11.89 -4.33 5.24
C LYS A 236 13.22 -3.91 4.59
N ASP A 237 13.97 -4.84 4.02
CA ASP A 237 15.24 -4.55 3.36
C ASP A 237 15.04 -3.66 2.13
N LEU A 238 13.98 -3.90 1.33
CA LEU A 238 13.62 -3.02 0.20
C LEU A 238 13.19 -1.62 0.67
N CYS A 239 12.41 -1.51 1.76
CA CYS A 239 12.06 -0.21 2.34
C CYS A 239 13.30 0.57 2.80
N ASN A 240 14.24 -0.11 3.47
CA ASN A 240 15.50 0.50 3.91
C ASN A 240 16.34 0.97 2.73
N SER A 241 16.48 0.13 1.70
CA SER A 241 17.18 0.47 0.45
C SER A 241 16.57 1.70 -0.23
N TYR A 242 15.24 1.78 -0.29
CA TYR A 242 14.54 2.94 -0.85
C TYR A 242 14.87 4.21 -0.06
N ASN A 243 14.73 4.15 1.27
CA ASN A 243 14.97 5.31 2.14
C ASN A 243 16.42 5.81 2.04
N GLU A 244 17.39 4.89 1.98
CA GLU A 244 18.80 5.22 1.79
C GLU A 244 19.04 5.85 0.41
N ALA A 245 18.54 5.23 -0.66
CA ALA A 245 18.74 5.70 -2.02
C ALA A 245 18.13 7.10 -2.22
N VAL A 246 16.91 7.32 -1.76
CA VAL A 246 16.23 8.62 -1.92
C VAL A 246 16.88 9.71 -1.08
N SER A 247 17.38 9.38 0.12
CA SER A 247 18.14 10.32 0.93
C SER A 247 19.45 10.75 0.24
N LYS A 248 20.10 9.86 -0.51
CA LYS A 248 21.32 10.18 -1.27
C LYS A 248 21.04 10.99 -2.54
N ALA A 249 19.87 10.83 -3.14
CA ALA A 249 19.47 11.58 -4.33
C ALA A 249 19.23 13.08 -4.05
N GLY A 250 18.98 13.46 -2.79
CA GLY A 250 18.79 14.85 -2.39
C GLY A 250 17.54 15.45 -3.02
N THR A 251 17.70 16.47 -3.86
CA THR A 251 16.61 17.18 -4.56
C THR A 251 16.63 16.94 -6.08
N ASN A 252 17.28 15.87 -6.54
CA ASN A 252 17.30 15.54 -7.97
C ASN A 252 16.05 14.75 -8.35
N ASP A 253 15.05 15.45 -8.88
CA ASP A 253 13.73 14.89 -9.22
C ASP A 253 13.81 13.68 -10.16
N GLU A 254 14.66 13.72 -11.21
CA GLU A 254 14.80 12.60 -12.15
C GLU A 254 15.40 11.36 -11.47
N GLN A 255 16.39 11.57 -10.59
CA GLN A 255 16.99 10.49 -9.82
C GLN A 255 15.99 9.92 -8.79
N ILE A 256 15.23 10.78 -8.11
CA ILE A 256 14.17 10.37 -7.17
C ILE A 256 13.11 9.56 -7.91
N LEU A 257 12.64 10.03 -9.06
CA LEU A 257 11.66 9.34 -9.89
C LEU A 257 12.16 7.94 -10.27
N ARG A 258 13.40 7.84 -10.78
CA ARG A 258 14.03 6.55 -11.10
C ARG A 258 14.09 5.62 -9.88
N ILE A 259 14.47 6.13 -8.71
CA ILE A 259 14.53 5.36 -7.46
C ILE A 259 13.13 4.85 -7.07
N ILE A 260 12.10 5.69 -7.17
CA ILE A 260 10.70 5.30 -6.89
C ILE A 260 10.30 4.17 -7.83
N VAL A 261 10.45 4.36 -9.14
CA VAL A 261 10.08 3.36 -10.16
C VAL A 261 10.81 2.04 -9.88
N GLN A 262 12.13 2.07 -9.71
CA GLN A 262 12.93 0.87 -9.44
C GLN A 262 12.44 0.10 -8.20
N HIS A 263 12.10 0.80 -7.11
CA HIS A 263 11.64 0.12 -5.89
C HIS A 263 10.20 -0.37 -6.01
N ILE A 264 9.30 0.36 -6.68
CA ILE A 264 7.93 -0.13 -6.97
C ILE A 264 7.96 -1.42 -7.78
N LYS A 265 8.87 -1.53 -8.75
CA LYS A 265 9.10 -2.80 -9.47
C LYS A 265 9.52 -3.92 -8.53
N SER A 266 10.56 -3.69 -7.72
CA SER A 266 11.06 -4.67 -6.77
C SER A 266 10.00 -5.11 -5.75
N PHE A 267 9.14 -4.19 -5.31
CA PHE A 267 8.03 -4.53 -4.42
C PHE A 267 6.97 -5.40 -5.10
N ASN A 268 6.59 -5.09 -6.35
CA ASN A 268 5.69 -5.94 -7.13
C ASN A 268 6.28 -7.34 -7.34
N GLN A 269 7.54 -7.41 -7.78
CA GLN A 269 8.26 -8.67 -8.02
C GLN A 269 8.42 -9.52 -6.75
N LEU A 270 8.61 -8.89 -5.59
CA LEU A 270 8.61 -9.57 -4.29
C LEU A 270 7.26 -10.25 -4.01
N HIS A 271 6.17 -9.66 -4.51
CA HIS A 271 4.81 -10.20 -4.45
C HIS A 271 4.39 -10.62 -3.03
N PRO A 272 4.52 -9.75 -2.00
CA PRO A 272 4.43 -10.13 -0.59
C PRO A 272 3.04 -10.57 -0.11
N PHE A 273 1.99 -10.28 -0.88
CA PHE A 273 0.60 -10.61 -0.54
C PHE A 273 0.08 -11.77 -1.42
N SER A 274 -0.96 -12.46 -0.95
CA SER A 274 -1.62 -13.54 -1.72
C SER A 274 -2.35 -13.01 -2.95
N ASP A 275 -2.84 -11.79 -2.88
CA ASP A 275 -3.44 -11.03 -3.99
C ASP A 275 -3.21 -9.54 -3.71
N GLY A 276 -3.62 -8.64 -4.60
CA GLY A 276 -3.66 -7.21 -4.31
C GLY A 276 -2.34 -6.47 -4.49
N ASN A 277 -1.28 -7.16 -4.94
CA ASN A 277 0.06 -6.58 -5.04
C ASN A 277 0.10 -5.38 -5.98
N CYS A 278 -0.37 -5.52 -7.23
CA CYS A 278 -0.36 -4.41 -8.20
C CYS A 278 -1.14 -3.20 -7.69
N ARG A 279 -2.37 -3.41 -7.19
CA ARG A 279 -3.23 -2.37 -6.58
C ARG A 279 -2.50 -1.62 -5.46
N THR A 280 -1.92 -2.36 -4.52
CA THR A 280 -1.17 -1.79 -3.39
C THR A 280 -0.01 -0.94 -3.86
N PHE A 281 0.79 -1.44 -4.80
CA PHE A 281 2.00 -0.76 -5.22
C PHE A 281 1.76 0.36 -6.22
N TYR A 282 0.65 0.35 -6.96
CA TYR A 282 0.23 1.49 -7.76
C TYR A 282 -0.23 2.67 -6.89
N ILE A 283 -0.94 2.40 -5.80
CA ILE A 283 -1.28 3.41 -4.79
C ILE A 283 0.01 3.94 -4.13
N LEU A 284 0.91 3.03 -3.74
CA LEU A 284 2.19 3.41 -3.15
C LEU A 284 3.03 4.28 -4.09
N LEU A 285 3.08 3.96 -5.39
CA LEU A 285 3.77 4.75 -6.41
C LEU A 285 3.29 6.20 -6.36
N ASN A 286 1.98 6.43 -6.50
CA ASN A 286 1.39 7.76 -6.47
C ASN A 286 1.64 8.48 -5.13
N ARG A 287 1.60 7.74 -4.01
CA ARG A 287 1.93 8.33 -2.70
C ARG A 287 3.38 8.80 -2.62
N LEU A 288 4.33 8.02 -3.13
CA LEU A 288 5.75 8.37 -3.14
C LEU A 288 6.04 9.53 -4.10
N LEU A 289 5.39 9.59 -5.27
CA LEU A 289 5.47 10.74 -6.18
C LEU A 289 5.02 12.02 -5.46
N ALA A 290 3.84 12.00 -4.82
CA ALA A 290 3.33 13.13 -4.05
C ALA A 290 4.24 13.56 -2.91
N LYS A 291 4.86 12.61 -2.19
CA LYS A 291 5.80 12.91 -1.10
C LYS A 291 6.98 13.78 -1.55
N HIS A 292 7.42 13.60 -2.79
CA HIS A 292 8.55 14.33 -3.37
C HIS A 292 8.13 15.46 -4.31
N ASN A 293 6.87 15.93 -4.21
CA ASN A 293 6.30 16.98 -5.06
C ASN A 293 6.38 16.68 -6.57
N LEU A 294 6.41 15.40 -6.95
CA LEU A 294 6.33 14.97 -8.34
C LEU A 294 4.86 14.79 -8.74
N PRO A 295 4.50 15.02 -10.03
CA PRO A 295 3.16 14.74 -10.52
C PRO A 295 2.76 13.28 -10.26
N LEU A 296 1.48 13.06 -9.95
CA LEU A 296 0.89 11.72 -9.93
C LEU A 296 0.90 11.13 -11.35
N CYS A 297 0.62 9.83 -11.48
CA CYS A 297 0.60 9.17 -12.79
C CYS A 297 -0.67 8.34 -13.00
N LEU A 298 -1.21 8.39 -14.21
CA LEU A 298 -2.29 7.54 -14.70
C LEU A 298 -1.73 6.51 -15.68
N ILE A 299 -1.72 5.24 -15.28
CA ILE A 299 -1.09 4.17 -16.07
C ILE A 299 -2.18 3.29 -16.67
N ILE A 300 -2.10 3.07 -17.98
CA ILE A 300 -3.08 2.25 -18.73
C ILE A 300 -3.18 0.83 -18.15
N ASP A 301 -2.04 0.19 -17.96
CA ASP A 301 -1.94 -1.14 -17.37
C ASP A 301 -0.78 -1.16 -16.35
N PRO A 302 -1.09 -0.99 -15.05
CA PRO A 302 -0.06 -0.97 -14.01
C PRO A 302 0.61 -2.34 -13.81
N ASN A 303 0.02 -3.44 -14.29
CA ASN A 303 0.64 -4.77 -14.22
C ASN A 303 1.91 -4.88 -15.06
N ARG A 304 2.10 -3.98 -16.04
CA ARG A 304 3.32 -3.93 -16.86
C ARG A 304 4.55 -3.48 -16.08
N LEU A 305 4.37 -2.78 -14.96
CA LEU A 305 5.52 -2.27 -14.20
C LEU A 305 6.39 -3.40 -13.65
N GLU A 306 5.83 -4.58 -13.36
CA GLU A 306 6.56 -5.67 -12.71
C GLU A 306 7.73 -6.20 -13.55
N MET A 307 7.58 -6.33 -14.87
CA MET A 307 8.56 -7.02 -15.72
C MET A 307 9.11 -6.19 -16.89
N LEU A 308 8.88 -4.88 -16.90
CA LEU A 308 9.62 -3.94 -17.78
C LEU A 308 11.03 -3.66 -17.23
N SER A 309 11.92 -3.11 -18.06
CA SER A 309 13.20 -2.56 -17.58
C SER A 309 12.94 -1.29 -16.77
N THR A 310 13.94 -0.84 -16.01
CA THR A 310 13.76 0.37 -15.19
C THR A 310 13.56 1.59 -16.07
N ASP A 311 14.25 1.65 -17.22
CA ASP A 311 14.09 2.72 -18.20
C ASP A 311 12.72 2.66 -18.89
N GLU A 312 12.27 1.47 -19.31
CA GLU A 312 10.95 1.32 -19.92
C GLU A 312 9.82 1.65 -18.94
N ALA A 313 9.91 1.19 -17.69
CA ALA A 313 8.95 1.52 -16.65
C ALA A 313 8.95 3.02 -16.32
N LEU A 314 10.11 3.67 -16.38
CA LEU A 314 10.24 5.11 -16.19
C LEU A 314 9.49 5.88 -17.28
N GLU A 315 9.60 5.45 -18.54
CA GLU A 315 8.84 6.06 -19.65
C GLU A 315 7.33 5.84 -19.50
N VAL A 316 6.89 4.67 -19.04
CA VAL A 316 5.47 4.43 -18.71
C VAL A 316 4.97 5.38 -17.63
N VAL A 317 5.75 5.57 -16.55
CA VAL A 317 5.37 6.48 -15.47
C VAL A 317 5.36 7.94 -15.94
N LYS A 318 6.37 8.38 -16.69
CA LYS A 318 6.43 9.74 -17.27
C LYS A 318 5.26 10.01 -18.21
N LYS A 319 4.90 9.04 -19.05
CA LYS A 319 3.71 9.13 -19.90
C LYS A 319 2.45 9.29 -19.05
N GLY A 320 2.30 8.48 -18.01
CA GLY A 320 1.18 8.59 -17.09
C GLY A 320 1.15 9.90 -16.29
N GLN A 321 2.31 10.50 -16.00
CA GLN A 321 2.41 11.83 -15.41
C GLN A 321 1.94 12.92 -16.37
N GLN A 322 2.27 12.80 -17.66
CA GLN A 322 1.75 13.72 -18.69
C GLN A 322 0.23 13.60 -18.82
N ASP A 323 -0.32 12.38 -18.80
CA ASP A 323 -1.77 12.18 -18.89
C ASP A 323 -2.50 12.72 -17.65
N TYR A 324 -1.92 12.54 -16.46
CA TYR A 324 -2.40 13.18 -15.24
C TYR A 324 -2.39 14.71 -15.37
N LEU A 325 -1.27 15.31 -15.81
CA LEU A 325 -1.15 16.76 -15.95
C LEU A 325 -2.13 17.33 -17.01
N ALA A 326 -2.33 16.62 -18.12
CA ALA A 326 -3.33 16.99 -19.13
C ALA A 326 -4.74 17.04 -18.52
N LEU A 327 -5.14 16.02 -17.75
CA LEU A 327 -6.41 16.07 -17.02
C LEU A 327 -6.49 17.27 -16.07
N MET A 328 -5.42 17.52 -15.31
CA MET A 328 -5.36 18.66 -14.38
C MET A 328 -5.38 20.03 -15.09
N ASN A 329 -5.14 20.06 -16.40
CA ASN A 329 -5.24 21.26 -17.23
C ASN A 329 -6.56 21.32 -18.03
N ASN A 330 -7.50 20.40 -17.80
CA ASN A 330 -8.71 20.23 -18.60
C ASN A 330 -8.43 19.97 -20.10
N GLU A 331 -7.30 19.34 -20.37
CA GLU A 331 -6.91 18.86 -21.70
C GLU A 331 -7.35 17.40 -21.86
N ILE A 332 -7.56 16.96 -23.11
CA ILE A 332 -7.83 15.56 -23.42
C ILE A 332 -6.49 14.81 -23.28
N PRO A 333 -6.35 13.88 -22.32
CA PRO A 333 -5.12 13.14 -22.19
C PRO A 333 -5.03 12.10 -23.29
N SER A 334 -3.82 11.78 -23.73
CA SER A 334 -3.60 10.78 -24.78
C SER A 334 -4.12 9.38 -24.41
N ILE A 335 -4.32 9.12 -23.12
CA ILE A 335 -4.97 7.90 -22.64
C ILE A 335 -6.41 7.77 -23.16
N VAL A 336 -7.12 8.89 -23.31
CA VAL A 336 -8.47 8.93 -23.88
C VAL A 336 -8.42 8.67 -25.39
N ASP A 337 -7.43 9.22 -26.09
CA ASP A 337 -7.22 8.91 -27.51
C ASP A 337 -6.88 7.43 -27.73
N THR A 338 -6.13 6.82 -26.80
CA THR A 338 -5.81 5.39 -26.84
C THR A 338 -7.06 4.53 -26.64
N LEU A 339 -7.95 4.94 -25.73
CA LEU A 339 -9.26 4.31 -25.53
C LEU A 339 -10.16 4.45 -26.76
N ASN A 340 -10.09 5.58 -27.48
CA ASN A 340 -10.92 5.82 -28.67
C ASN A 340 -10.36 5.20 -29.97
N SER A 341 -9.04 5.07 -30.11
CA SER A 341 -8.37 4.62 -31.35
C SER A 341 -8.33 3.10 -31.56
N THR A 342 -8.62 2.31 -30.52
CA THR A 342 -8.55 0.83 -30.56
C THR A 342 -9.76 0.15 -31.22
N GLN A 343 -10.51 0.82 -32.11
CA GLN A 343 -11.86 0.38 -32.57
C GLN A 343 -12.86 0.15 -31.43
N LEU A 344 -12.62 0.83 -30.32
CA LEU A 344 -13.64 1.11 -29.33
C LEU A 344 -14.29 2.42 -29.80
N GLU A 345 -15.33 2.32 -30.62
CA GLU A 345 -16.31 3.41 -30.72
C GLU A 345 -16.97 3.55 -29.35
N ILE A 346 -16.24 4.16 -28.41
CA ILE A 346 -16.84 4.66 -27.19
C ILE A 346 -17.56 5.92 -27.64
N ALA A 347 -18.81 5.77 -28.04
CA ALA A 347 -19.77 6.83 -27.78
C ALA A 347 -19.75 7.01 -26.25
N VAL A 348 -18.85 7.88 -25.77
CA VAL A 348 -19.03 8.48 -24.45
C VAL A 348 -20.18 9.45 -24.68
N ASP A 349 -21.40 8.92 -24.71
CA ASP A 349 -22.55 9.73 -24.35
C ASP A 349 -22.14 10.36 -23.01
N PRO A 350 -22.16 11.70 -22.87
CA PRO A 350 -21.99 12.31 -21.57
C PRO A 350 -22.96 11.55 -20.67
N MET A 351 -22.43 10.87 -19.66
CA MET A 351 -23.26 10.11 -18.75
C MET A 351 -24.24 11.11 -18.19
N GLU A 352 -25.47 11.15 -18.71
CA GLU A 352 -26.60 11.70 -18.01
C GLU A 352 -26.67 10.79 -16.81
N LEU A 353 -26.04 11.26 -15.73
CA LEU A 353 -26.28 10.73 -14.40
C LEU A 353 -27.80 10.56 -14.34
N PRO A 354 -28.31 9.34 -14.10
CA PRO A 354 -29.74 9.16 -13.96
C PRO A 354 -30.21 10.25 -13.02
N ALA A 355 -31.28 10.99 -13.41
CA ALA A 355 -31.83 12.07 -12.61
C ALA A 355 -31.75 11.63 -11.16
N PRO A 356 -31.00 12.39 -10.32
CA PRO A 356 -30.37 11.85 -9.14
C PRO A 356 -31.39 10.99 -8.44
N PRO A 357 -31.13 9.70 -8.19
CA PRO A 357 -31.89 9.08 -7.13
C PRO A 357 -31.72 10.04 -5.95
N GLN A 358 -32.72 10.17 -5.10
CA GLN A 358 -32.61 10.93 -3.83
C GLN A 358 -31.32 10.56 -3.04
N ALA A 359 -30.60 9.51 -3.45
CA ALA A 359 -29.23 9.13 -3.21
C ALA A 359 -28.07 10.15 -3.39
N ILE A 360 -28.15 11.26 -4.14
CA ILE A 360 -27.03 12.25 -4.17
C ILE A 360 -27.10 13.21 -2.98
N ASP A 361 -28.30 13.67 -2.62
CA ASP A 361 -28.52 14.28 -1.30
C ASP A 361 -28.30 13.24 -0.20
N SER A 362 -28.56 11.96 -0.48
CA SER A 362 -28.17 10.85 0.39
C SER A 362 -26.67 10.57 0.43
N PHE A 363 -25.78 11.08 -0.42
CA PHE A 363 -24.34 10.80 -0.25
C PHE A 363 -23.71 11.72 0.81
N VAL A 364 -24.20 12.97 0.88
CA VAL A 364 -23.92 13.87 2.01
C VAL A 364 -24.70 13.43 3.23
N ALA A 365 -25.98 13.04 3.08
CA ALA A 365 -26.77 12.51 4.20
C ALA A 365 -26.32 11.11 4.67
N ILE A 366 -25.68 10.26 3.86
CA ILE A 366 -25.08 8.97 4.29
C ILE A 366 -23.76 9.22 5.02
N ILE A 367 -23.03 10.29 4.68
CA ILE A 367 -21.87 10.71 5.47
C ILE A 367 -22.33 11.36 6.79
N GLU A 368 -23.40 12.16 6.79
CA GLU A 368 -23.98 12.77 8.01
C GLU A 368 -24.78 11.75 8.87
N GLU A 369 -25.46 10.79 8.25
CA GLU A 369 -26.26 9.72 8.88
C GLU A 369 -25.38 8.53 9.28
N ASN A 370 -24.23 8.23 8.66
CA ASN A 370 -23.25 7.30 9.25
C ASN A 370 -22.42 7.96 10.37
N ILE A 371 -22.34 9.29 10.41
CA ILE A 371 -21.84 10.02 11.57
C ILE A 371 -22.90 10.08 12.70
N LEU A 372 -24.20 9.94 12.39
CA LEU A 372 -25.30 9.92 13.37
C LEU A 372 -25.86 8.52 13.73
N SER A 373 -25.71 7.50 12.89
CA SER A 373 -26.20 6.12 13.10
C SER A 373 -25.17 5.15 13.67
N LEU A 374 -23.91 5.59 13.82
CA LEU A 374 -22.95 4.96 14.74
C LEU A 374 -23.28 5.20 16.23
N LYS A 375 -24.45 5.81 16.53
CA LYS A 375 -25.02 5.95 17.88
C LYS A 375 -26.28 5.12 18.14
N SER A 376 -26.68 4.15 17.31
CA SER A 376 -27.74 3.22 17.73
C SER A 376 -27.63 1.82 17.15
N ASN A 377 -27.62 0.86 18.07
CA ASN A 377 -27.87 -0.58 17.96
C ASN A 377 -26.68 -1.47 17.63
N ASN A 378 -26.17 -2.16 18.66
CA ASN A 378 -26.45 -3.59 18.77
C ASN A 378 -26.30 -4.09 20.22
N ASP A 379 -27.43 -4.49 20.79
CA ASP A 379 -27.63 -5.59 21.76
C ASP A 379 -28.82 -6.37 21.14
N ASP A 380 -28.94 -7.69 21.12
CA ASP A 380 -28.18 -8.81 21.67
C ASP A 380 -28.79 -10.10 21.04
N GLN A 381 -28.04 -11.21 21.00
CA GLN A 381 -28.48 -12.56 21.42
C GLN A 381 -27.60 -13.71 20.87
N ASN A 382 -27.13 -14.48 21.86
CA ASN A 382 -26.37 -15.72 21.85
C ASN A 382 -27.13 -16.96 21.33
N SER A 383 -26.41 -17.99 20.83
CA SER A 383 -26.17 -19.22 21.62
C SER A 383 -25.24 -20.27 20.96
N LYS A 384 -24.23 -20.69 21.76
CA LYS A 384 -23.62 -22.02 21.96
C LYS A 384 -23.40 -22.97 20.76
N ILE A 385 -22.12 -23.35 20.55
CA ILE A 385 -21.55 -24.68 20.80
C ILE A 385 -20.02 -24.53 20.81
N GLY A 386 -19.36 -25.07 21.84
CA GLY A 386 -17.91 -24.95 22.02
C GLY A 386 -17.12 -26.01 21.26
N THR A 387 -15.85 -25.68 20.98
CA THR A 387 -14.69 -26.56 21.16
C THR A 387 -13.42 -25.70 21.05
N HIS A 388 -12.47 -25.98 21.95
CA HIS A 388 -11.15 -25.36 22.04
C HIS A 388 -10.43 -25.21 20.69
N ILE A 389 -10.16 -23.97 20.31
CA ILE A 389 -9.04 -23.60 19.43
C ILE A 389 -8.39 -22.35 20.05
N GLU A 390 -7.16 -22.49 20.54
CA GLU A 390 -6.34 -21.35 20.96
C GLU A 390 -6.04 -20.44 19.76
N PRO A 391 -6.25 -19.11 19.86
CA PRO A 391 -6.24 -18.24 18.70
C PRO A 391 -4.86 -17.67 18.36
N GLN A 392 -4.45 -17.85 17.09
CA GLN A 392 -3.35 -17.15 16.42
C GLN A 392 -3.67 -15.65 16.12
N PHE A 393 -4.35 -14.95 17.04
CA PHE A 393 -4.85 -13.58 16.87
C PHE A 393 -3.91 -12.47 17.39
N SER A 394 -2.64 -12.79 17.65
CA SER A 394 -1.73 -11.92 18.42
C SER A 394 -1.31 -10.61 17.73
N PHE A 395 -1.33 -10.51 16.40
CA PHE A 395 -0.70 -9.37 15.70
C PHE A 395 -1.59 -8.13 15.52
N LEU A 396 -2.87 -8.29 15.16
CA LEU A 396 -3.80 -7.14 15.05
C LEU A 396 -4.16 -6.60 16.44
N HIS A 397 -4.24 -7.48 17.45
CA HIS A 397 -4.37 -7.07 18.84
C HIS A 397 -3.14 -6.31 19.33
N GLN A 398 -1.94 -6.62 18.82
CA GLN A 398 -0.73 -5.85 19.11
C GLN A 398 -0.75 -4.44 18.50
N LEU A 399 -1.21 -4.28 17.25
CA LEU A 399 -1.26 -2.96 16.59
C LEU A 399 -2.31 -2.01 17.18
N ASN A 400 -3.41 -2.56 17.69
CA ASN A 400 -4.43 -1.78 18.41
C ASN A 400 -4.27 -1.86 19.94
N SER A 401 -3.12 -2.33 20.43
CA SER A 401 -2.86 -2.39 21.87
C SER A 401 -2.53 -1.00 22.42
N GLU A 402 -3.00 -0.71 23.63
CA GLU A 402 -2.58 0.47 24.40
C GLU A 402 -1.04 0.56 24.50
N GLN A 403 -0.35 -0.59 24.54
CA GLN A 403 1.11 -0.67 24.55
C GLN A 403 1.75 -0.13 23.27
N HIS A 404 1.22 -0.47 22.10
CA HIS A 404 1.74 0.04 20.82
C HIS A 404 1.53 1.56 20.68
N HIS A 405 0.35 2.04 21.08
CA HIS A 405 0.06 3.47 21.07
C HIS A 405 0.93 4.25 22.07
N HIS A 406 1.19 3.67 23.24
CA HIS A 406 2.12 4.20 24.22
C HIS A 406 3.54 4.35 23.65
N GLU A 407 4.07 3.29 23.02
CA GLU A 407 5.41 3.32 22.42
C GLU A 407 5.54 4.38 21.32
N ARG A 408 4.53 4.51 20.44
CA ARG A 408 4.53 5.55 19.39
C ARG A 408 4.42 6.96 19.98
N LEU A 409 3.58 7.16 21.00
CA LEU A 409 3.49 8.45 21.70
C LEU A 409 4.83 8.81 22.33
N MET A 410 5.45 7.87 23.05
CA MET A 410 6.75 8.06 23.70
C MET A 410 7.85 8.43 22.70
N THR A 411 7.99 7.69 21.60
CA THR A 411 9.02 7.96 20.58
C THR A 411 8.84 9.34 19.95
N LYS A 412 7.60 9.72 19.59
CA LYS A 412 7.32 11.04 19.01
C LYS A 412 7.53 12.17 20.03
N ALA A 413 7.15 11.96 21.29
CA ALA A 413 7.36 12.94 22.35
C ALA A 413 8.85 13.19 22.59
N LYS A 414 9.68 12.12 22.70
CA LYS A 414 11.13 12.25 22.81
C LYS A 414 11.74 13.05 21.65
N LYS A 415 11.29 12.78 20.42
CA LYS A 415 11.74 13.52 19.22
C LYS A 415 11.40 15.02 19.28
N LEU A 416 10.22 15.37 19.79
CA LEU A 416 9.80 16.77 19.94
C LEU A 416 10.51 17.49 21.10
N CYS A 417 10.78 16.78 22.20
CA CYS A 417 11.42 17.34 23.38
C CYS A 417 12.94 17.51 23.21
N GLY A 418 13.58 16.67 22.39
CA GLY A 418 15.04 16.58 22.33
C GLY A 418 15.65 16.23 23.69
N ASP A 419 16.88 16.69 23.93
CA ASP A 419 17.61 16.48 25.19
C ASP A 419 17.31 17.57 26.25
N ASN A 420 16.21 18.31 26.09
CA ASN A 420 15.90 19.42 26.98
C ASN A 420 15.29 18.89 28.31
N GLU A 421 16.06 19.05 29.40
CA GLU A 421 15.68 18.61 30.75
C GLU A 421 14.34 19.17 31.22
N HIS A 422 13.90 20.31 30.69
CA HIS A 422 12.62 20.92 31.01
C HIS A 422 11.42 20.01 30.70
N PHE A 423 11.55 19.11 29.71
CA PHE A 423 10.49 18.17 29.34
C PHE A 423 10.58 16.82 30.05
N MET A 424 11.61 16.57 30.87
CA MET A 424 11.75 15.31 31.60
C MET A 424 10.53 14.97 32.47
N PRO A 425 9.88 15.91 33.18
CA PRO A 425 8.65 15.61 33.92
C PRO A 425 7.50 15.13 33.02
N LEU A 426 7.39 15.63 31.79
CA LEU A 426 6.37 15.20 30.82
C LEU A 426 6.70 13.81 30.28
N LEU A 427 7.95 13.57 29.87
CA LEU A 427 8.38 12.27 29.36
C LEU A 427 8.24 11.19 30.44
N ASN A 428 8.58 11.50 31.70
CA ASN A 428 8.38 10.60 32.83
C ASN A 428 6.88 10.30 33.09
N ALA A 429 5.98 11.26 32.82
CA ALA A 429 4.55 11.02 32.93
C ALA A 429 4.05 10.07 31.82
N ILE A 430 4.49 10.27 30.58
CA ILE A 430 4.19 9.35 29.47
C ILE A 430 4.72 7.95 29.78
N ASP A 431 5.96 7.84 30.28
CA ASP A 431 6.63 6.56 30.63
C ASP A 431 5.84 5.78 31.67
N LYS A 432 5.34 6.49 32.68
CA LYS A 432 4.46 5.94 33.73
C LYS A 432 3.01 5.73 33.29
N LYS A 433 2.67 5.97 32.02
CA LYS A 433 1.32 5.90 31.46
C LYS A 433 0.32 6.86 32.12
N ASP A 434 0.80 7.93 32.75
CA ASP A 434 -0.03 9.01 33.30
C ASP A 434 -0.22 10.10 32.24
N TYR A 435 -1.05 9.79 31.25
CA TYR A 435 -1.24 10.65 30.08
C TYR A 435 -1.94 11.97 30.42
N SER A 436 -2.84 11.98 31.42
CA SER A 436 -3.47 13.21 31.88
C SER A 436 -2.46 14.12 32.59
N LEU A 437 -1.50 13.57 33.35
CA LEU A 437 -0.37 14.38 33.86
C LEU A 437 0.52 14.88 32.72
N ALA A 438 0.84 14.03 31.74
CA ALA A 438 1.63 14.46 30.58
C ALA A 438 0.95 15.62 29.83
N LEU A 439 -0.37 15.53 29.64
CA LEU A 439 -1.18 16.60 29.04
C LEU A 439 -1.12 17.89 29.88
N ARG A 440 -1.33 17.81 31.19
CA ARG A 440 -1.22 18.99 32.09
C ARG A 440 0.19 19.61 32.06
N LYS A 441 1.25 18.79 31.96
CA LYS A 441 2.62 19.29 31.82
C LYS A 441 2.81 20.02 30.49
N ALA A 442 2.33 19.47 29.38
CA ALA A 442 2.34 20.12 28.08
C ALA A 442 1.55 21.44 28.09
N SER A 443 0.38 21.44 28.75
CA SER A 443 -0.49 22.62 28.93
C SER A 443 0.19 23.73 29.74
N SER A 444 0.89 23.40 30.83
CA SER A 444 1.49 24.41 31.71
C SER A 444 2.52 25.32 31.00
N ILE A 445 3.15 24.79 29.94
CA ILE A 445 4.14 25.49 29.11
C ILE A 445 3.58 25.85 27.72
N VAL A 446 2.31 25.53 27.44
CA VAL A 446 1.61 25.77 26.16
C VAL A 446 2.43 25.31 24.95
N ASN A 447 3.02 24.12 25.02
CA ASN A 447 3.75 23.55 23.89
C ASN A 447 2.74 22.95 22.89
N LEU A 448 2.33 23.74 21.90
CA LEU A 448 1.31 23.36 20.91
C LEU A 448 1.63 22.04 20.18
N PRO A 449 2.88 21.78 19.72
CA PRO A 449 3.23 20.49 19.12
C PRO A 449 2.99 19.30 20.04
N LEU A 450 3.39 19.39 21.32
CA LEU A 450 3.18 18.31 22.29
C LEU A 450 1.70 18.14 22.66
N LEU A 451 0.95 19.23 22.78
CA LEU A 451 -0.51 19.18 22.99
C LEU A 451 -1.20 18.46 21.84
N LYS A 452 -0.92 18.85 20.59
CA LYS A 452 -1.45 18.19 19.39
C LYS A 452 -1.08 16.72 19.34
N LEU A 453 0.17 16.39 19.67
CA LEU A 453 0.63 15.02 19.70
C LEU A 453 -0.14 14.20 20.75
N ILE A 454 -0.20 14.64 22.00
CA ILE A 454 -0.86 13.88 23.08
C ILE A 454 -2.35 13.72 22.79
N LEU A 455 -3.03 14.80 22.40
CA LEU A 455 -4.46 14.76 22.09
C LEU A 455 -4.79 13.86 20.88
N SER A 456 -3.87 13.69 19.92
CA SER A 456 -4.06 12.73 18.81
C SER A 456 -4.12 11.26 19.25
N TYR A 457 -3.76 10.96 20.50
CA TYR A 457 -3.89 9.64 21.12
C TYR A 457 -4.97 9.58 22.20
N GLN A 458 -5.81 10.61 22.36
CA GLN A 458 -6.78 10.70 23.45
C GLN A 458 -7.69 9.47 23.57
N GLU A 459 -8.41 9.10 22.50
CA GLU A 459 -9.28 7.91 22.50
C GLU A 459 -8.48 6.61 22.71
N LYS A 460 -7.36 6.48 22.01
CA LYS A 460 -6.53 5.26 21.98
C LYS A 460 -5.85 4.93 23.31
N LEU A 461 -5.61 5.96 24.13
CA LEU A 461 -4.95 5.86 25.43
C LEU A 461 -5.86 6.28 26.59
N LYS A 462 -7.15 6.50 26.32
CA LYS A 462 -8.18 6.91 27.30
C LYS A 462 -7.74 8.12 28.13
N ILE A 463 -7.24 9.14 27.44
CA ILE A 463 -6.73 10.35 28.09
C ILE A 463 -7.92 11.22 28.49
N ASP A 464 -8.18 11.33 29.80
CA ASP A 464 -9.18 12.25 30.31
C ASP A 464 -8.56 13.64 30.50
N VAL A 465 -9.08 14.60 29.73
CA VAL A 465 -8.63 16.00 29.70
C VAL A 465 -9.07 16.78 30.94
N ASN A 466 -10.08 16.29 31.65
CA ASN A 466 -10.70 16.93 32.80
C ASN A 466 -10.13 16.48 34.14
N ILE A 467 -9.22 15.49 34.18
CA ILE A 467 -8.61 15.06 35.43
C ILE A 467 -7.81 16.23 36.04
N PRO A 468 -8.18 16.72 37.23
CA PRO A 468 -7.45 17.78 37.88
C PRO A 468 -6.16 17.24 38.49
N SER A 469 -5.18 18.13 38.71
CA SER A 469 -4.01 17.82 39.53
C SER A 469 -4.35 17.91 41.02
N SER A 470 -3.39 17.60 41.90
CA SER A 470 -3.58 17.70 43.37
C SER A 470 -3.96 19.09 43.87
N ASN A 471 -3.71 20.14 43.07
CA ASN A 471 -4.11 21.52 43.36
C ASN A 471 -5.47 21.91 42.74
N GLY A 472 -6.20 20.96 42.14
CA GLY A 472 -7.51 21.19 41.52
C GLY A 472 -7.47 21.65 40.06
N TYR A 473 -6.31 21.92 39.46
CA TYR A 473 -6.22 22.42 38.09
C TYR A 473 -6.21 21.32 37.02
N THR A 474 -7.13 21.42 36.06
CA THR A 474 -7.22 20.62 34.83
C THR A 474 -6.19 21.06 33.79
N ALA A 475 -6.12 20.37 32.66
CA ALA A 475 -5.26 20.77 31.55
C ALA A 475 -5.62 22.18 31.02
N LEU A 476 -6.90 22.53 30.98
CA LEU A 476 -7.38 23.85 30.56
C LEU A 476 -6.96 24.94 31.55
N ASP A 477 -7.11 24.69 32.85
CA ASP A 477 -6.68 25.63 33.89
C ASP A 477 -5.18 25.95 33.79
N TRP A 478 -4.36 24.96 33.48
CA TRP A 478 -2.93 25.14 33.28
C TRP A 478 -2.60 26.01 32.06
N VAL A 479 -3.35 25.88 30.96
CA VAL A 479 -3.21 26.75 29.78
C VAL A 479 -3.57 28.20 30.14
N MET A 480 -4.69 28.40 30.84
CA MET A 480 -5.19 29.73 31.20
C MET A 480 -4.28 30.47 32.21
N LYS A 481 -3.45 29.74 32.95
CA LYS A 481 -2.49 30.29 33.93
C LYS A 481 -1.08 30.45 33.38
N SER A 482 -0.83 30.03 32.15
CA SER A 482 0.50 30.10 31.57
C SER A 482 0.91 31.54 31.23
N ASN A 483 2.21 31.81 31.26
CA ASN A 483 2.79 33.08 30.82
C ASN A 483 3.13 33.08 29.30
N SER A 484 2.67 32.08 28.56
CA SER A 484 2.88 31.97 27.11
C SER A 484 2.17 33.08 26.32
N PRO A 485 2.56 33.32 25.06
CA PRO A 485 1.90 34.29 24.20
C PRO A 485 0.38 34.08 24.14
N LYS A 486 -0.39 35.17 24.18
CA LYS A 486 -1.87 35.12 24.17
C LYS A 486 -2.44 34.27 23.03
N LYS A 487 -1.83 34.36 21.83
CA LYS A 487 -2.21 33.57 20.66
C LYS A 487 -2.09 32.06 20.90
N ASP A 488 -1.02 31.63 21.57
CA ASP A 488 -0.79 30.21 21.84
C ASP A 488 -1.75 29.71 22.93
N ILE A 489 -2.05 30.55 23.93
CA ILE A 489 -3.08 30.27 24.94
C ILE A 489 -4.45 30.09 24.27
N GLU A 490 -4.82 30.98 23.35
CA GLU A 490 -6.07 30.89 22.59
C GLU A 490 -6.13 29.59 21.75
N GLU A 491 -5.07 29.25 21.03
CA GLU A 491 -5.02 28.03 20.22
C GLU A 491 -5.10 26.76 21.08
N ALA A 492 -4.36 26.71 22.19
CA ALA A 492 -4.42 25.60 23.14
C ALA A 492 -5.79 25.46 23.81
N THR A 493 -6.43 26.59 24.13
CA THR A 493 -7.80 26.62 24.69
C THR A 493 -8.80 26.02 23.71
N VAL A 494 -8.73 26.41 22.43
CA VAL A 494 -9.61 25.86 21.38
C VAL A 494 -9.41 24.35 21.24
N MET A 495 -8.15 23.89 21.25
CA MET A 495 -7.84 22.46 21.20
C MET A 495 -8.45 21.71 22.39
N LEU A 496 -8.21 22.14 23.62
CA LEU A 496 -8.69 21.44 24.81
C LEU A 496 -10.21 21.42 24.92
N ARG A 497 -10.89 22.55 24.67
CA ARG A 497 -12.36 22.61 24.70
C ARG A 497 -13.01 21.69 23.68
N LYS A 498 -12.41 21.52 22.51
CA LYS A 498 -12.88 20.56 21.50
C LYS A 498 -12.94 19.13 22.07
N PHE A 499 -11.99 18.77 22.94
CA PHE A 499 -11.93 17.45 23.56
C PHE A 499 -12.74 17.33 24.86
N GLU A 500 -12.97 18.43 25.59
CA GLU A 500 -13.90 18.46 26.74
C GLU A 500 -15.36 18.21 26.31
N ALA A 501 -15.77 18.75 25.16
CA ALA A 501 -17.11 18.51 24.62
C ALA A 501 -17.33 17.02 24.34
N LEU A 502 -16.30 16.33 23.84
CA LEU A 502 -16.36 14.89 23.54
C LEU A 502 -16.51 14.03 24.80
N SER A 503 -15.83 14.39 25.91
CA SER A 503 -15.93 13.62 27.16
C SER A 503 -17.27 13.84 27.91
N SER A 504 -17.87 15.02 27.73
CA SER A 504 -19.15 15.37 28.38
C SER A 504 -20.33 14.61 27.78
N ASP A 505 -20.32 14.42 26.46
CA ASP A 505 -21.39 13.74 25.71
C ASP A 505 -21.38 12.22 25.94
N GLU A 506 -20.24 11.61 26.25
CA GLU A 506 -20.14 10.19 26.66
C GLU A 506 -20.61 9.95 28.10
N ILE A 507 -20.46 10.94 28.99
CA ILE A 507 -20.93 10.81 30.38
C ILE A 507 -22.45 10.96 30.45
N THR A 508 -23.04 11.83 29.62
CA THR A 508 -24.51 11.99 29.56
C THR A 508 -25.22 10.84 28.86
N SER A 509 -24.60 10.17 27.89
CA SER A 509 -25.15 8.95 27.28
C SER A 509 -25.10 7.73 28.22
N ASN A 510 -24.10 7.63 29.08
CA ASN A 510 -23.99 6.54 30.06
C ASN A 510 -24.87 6.74 31.33
N LEU A 511 -25.18 7.98 31.70
CA LEU A 511 -26.09 8.30 32.83
C LEU A 511 -27.58 8.19 32.48
N SER A 512 -27.95 8.19 31.20
CA SER A 512 -29.35 8.03 30.76
C SER A 512 -29.79 6.57 30.70
N ILE A 513 -28.85 5.60 30.62
CA ILE A 513 -29.13 4.16 30.63
C ILE A 513 -29.35 3.63 32.06
N THR A 514 -28.87 4.31 33.10
CA THR A 514 -28.97 3.87 34.50
C THR A 514 -30.21 4.36 35.26
N LYS A 515 -31.09 5.16 34.62
CA LYS A 515 -32.34 5.66 35.25
C LYS A 515 -33.63 4.98 34.77
N ALA A 516 -33.56 4.05 33.83
CA ALA A 516 -34.74 3.34 33.31
C ALA A 516 -34.96 1.94 33.91
N ASN A 517 -34.13 1.50 34.86
CA ASN A 517 -34.34 0.27 35.63
C ASN A 517 -34.04 0.52 37.11
N PHE A 518 -34.97 1.19 37.80
CA PHE A 518 -35.26 1.03 39.23
C PHE A 518 -36.68 1.51 39.51
#